data_AF-A0A9P0A1Q7-F1
#
_entry.id   AF-A0A9P0A1Q7-F1
#
_cell.length_a   1.000
_cell.length_b   1.000
_cell.length_c   1.000
_cell.angle_alpha   90.00
_cell.angle_beta   90.00
_cell.angle_gamma   90.00
#
_symmetry.space_group_name_H-M   'P 1'
#
loop_
_entity.id
_entity.type
_entity.pdbx_description
1 polymer ?
#
loop_
_entity_poly.entity_id
_entity_poly.type
_entity_poly.pdbx_seq_one_letter_code
_entity_poly.pdbx_strand_id
1 'polypeptide(L)'
;MYPSITEVPFMASPFHIAEVQAPDTLWPPRTLDFIKHTLVDKTFRCDILDGEQVKNIIQIYLNLEPSETFSSILISEGLARHIDLPMQEALIQDLSQSQRALMDLNPVCKPLVSTGVIGVTTAPPGQPHTATLPSDVTVLLDTLLTYTAACTPAAATSITPFSQMTNPTIPQFISINFTPGSRHSVYISYVEYGVFDFAVQLKVDADKFLPELLLDIHKSFKPTSIQGVLIPGTQCLARYTYDQVICRAVITDVTEDQVKVYYVDFGNWEYLPPSEVFEIPQRFLTQRAMATRFSLADVGDDPVWKLKAVQEYFYELAKERKFVMYVKAKEASSLMQYCDLYYDGYNIRHLLKKKLYQNVPPPQ
;
A
#
# COMPACT_ATOMS: atom_id res chain seq x y z
N MET A 1 -8.98 -29.95 -21.45
CA MET A 1 -9.22 -28.52 -21.73
C MET A 1 -9.41 -27.88 -20.36
N TYR A 2 -8.35 -27.28 -19.81
CA TYR A 2 -8.39 -26.66 -18.48
C TYR A 2 -8.95 -25.24 -18.61
N PRO A 3 -9.82 -24.76 -17.69
CA PRO A 3 -10.29 -23.39 -17.72
C PRO A 3 -9.12 -22.41 -17.59
N SER A 4 -9.17 -21.31 -18.34
CA SER A 4 -8.18 -20.24 -18.30
C SER A 4 -8.22 -19.55 -16.94
N ILE A 5 -7.08 -19.47 -16.25
CA ILE A 5 -6.86 -18.83 -14.94
C ILE A 5 -7.30 -17.34 -14.89
N THR A 6 -7.61 -16.74 -16.04
CA THR A 6 -8.00 -15.33 -16.20
C THR A 6 -9.46 -15.01 -15.90
N GLU A 7 -10.30 -16.02 -15.63
CA GLU A 7 -11.71 -15.83 -15.21
C GLU A 7 -11.91 -15.96 -13.70
N VAL A 8 -10.85 -16.20 -12.93
CA VAL A 8 -10.98 -16.44 -11.49
C VAL A 8 -10.93 -15.10 -10.74
N PRO A 9 -11.99 -14.70 -10.00
CA PRO A 9 -11.94 -13.54 -9.11
C PRO A 9 -10.83 -13.71 -8.07
N PHE A 10 -10.46 -12.65 -7.33
CA PHE A 10 -9.48 -12.72 -6.24
C PHE A 10 -9.63 -14.02 -5.46
N MET A 11 -8.65 -14.92 -5.57
CA MET A 11 -8.75 -16.26 -4.97
C MET A 11 -8.51 -16.25 -3.46
N ALA A 12 -8.16 -15.09 -2.89
CA ALA A 12 -7.93 -14.91 -1.46
C ALA A 12 -8.42 -13.52 -1.02
N SER A 13 -9.28 -13.50 -0.01
CA SER A 13 -9.75 -12.30 0.69
C SER A 13 -9.49 -12.45 2.19
N PRO A 14 -9.19 -11.36 2.92
CA PRO A 14 -9.10 -11.43 4.37
C PRO A 14 -10.49 -11.67 4.97
N PHE A 15 -10.59 -12.54 5.97
CA PHE A 15 -11.82 -12.83 6.70
C PHE A 15 -11.58 -12.90 8.20
N HIS A 16 -12.62 -12.58 8.97
CA HIS A 16 -12.70 -12.81 10.41
C HIS A 16 -13.45 -14.11 10.67
N ILE A 17 -12.93 -14.96 11.55
CA ILE A 17 -13.63 -16.18 11.97
C ILE A 17 -14.86 -15.77 12.79
N ALA A 18 -16.02 -16.31 12.44
CA ALA A 18 -17.29 -15.98 13.06
C ALA A 18 -17.32 -16.29 14.56
N GLU A 19 -17.96 -15.40 15.33
CA GLU A 19 -18.38 -15.59 16.73
C GLU A 19 -17.25 -15.86 17.73
N VAL A 20 -16.02 -15.44 17.39
CA VAL A 20 -14.84 -15.64 18.24
C VAL A 20 -14.08 -14.35 18.51
N GLN A 21 -13.57 -14.24 19.73
CA GLN A 21 -12.63 -13.21 20.17
C GLN A 21 -11.41 -13.85 20.84
N ALA A 22 -10.27 -13.15 20.80
CA ALA A 22 -9.14 -13.48 21.64
C ALA A 22 -9.58 -13.58 23.13
N PRO A 23 -9.04 -14.56 23.89
CA PRO A 23 -9.32 -14.68 25.31
C PRO A 23 -8.95 -13.42 26.11
N ASP A 24 -7.87 -12.76 25.72
CA ASP A 24 -7.36 -11.52 26.30
C ASP A 24 -7.30 -10.40 25.24
N THR A 25 -6.45 -9.38 25.46
CA THR A 25 -6.25 -8.25 24.53
C THR A 25 -5.59 -8.64 23.21
N LEU A 26 -4.84 -9.75 23.16
CA LEU A 26 -4.18 -10.28 21.97
C LEU A 26 -4.39 -11.79 21.84
N TRP A 27 -4.37 -12.28 20.61
CA TRP A 27 -4.38 -13.73 20.33
C TRP A 27 -3.09 -14.37 20.86
N PRO A 28 -3.18 -15.35 21.78
CA PRO A 28 -2.01 -16.05 22.29
C PRO A 28 -1.25 -16.76 21.15
N PRO A 29 0.10 -16.82 21.17
CA PRO A 29 0.88 -17.49 20.12
C PRO A 29 0.44 -18.94 19.88
N ARG A 30 0.13 -19.68 20.96
CA ARG A 30 -0.42 -21.05 20.89
C ARG A 30 -1.70 -21.12 20.05
N THR A 31 -2.61 -20.15 20.20
CA THR A 31 -3.83 -20.08 19.41
C THR A 31 -3.52 -19.80 17.94
N LEU A 32 -2.61 -18.87 17.66
CA LEU A 32 -2.21 -18.55 16.29
C LEU A 32 -1.54 -19.74 15.58
N ASP A 33 -0.68 -20.48 16.28
CA ASP A 33 -0.04 -21.68 15.75
C ASP A 33 -1.06 -22.79 15.49
N PHE A 34 -2.04 -22.96 16.39
CA PHE A 34 -3.15 -23.89 16.19
C PHE A 34 -3.97 -23.51 14.95
N ILE A 35 -4.30 -22.23 14.78
CA ILE A 35 -5.04 -21.73 13.60
C ILE A 35 -4.26 -22.01 12.32
N LYS A 36 -2.97 -21.65 12.29
CA LYS A 36 -2.10 -21.89 11.13
C LYS A 36 -2.02 -23.37 10.79
N HIS A 37 -1.74 -24.21 11.78
CA HIS A 37 -1.62 -25.65 11.56
C HIS A 37 -2.95 -26.30 11.12
N THR A 38 -4.07 -25.77 11.61
CA THR A 38 -5.39 -26.30 11.29
C THR A 38 -5.86 -25.89 9.91
N LEU A 39 -5.61 -24.64 9.48
CA LEU A 39 -6.22 -24.09 8.26
C LEU A 39 -5.29 -23.98 7.05
N VAL A 40 -3.98 -23.83 7.24
CA VAL A 40 -3.05 -23.60 6.12
C VAL A 40 -2.99 -24.82 5.20
N ASP A 41 -2.99 -24.55 3.89
CA ASP A 41 -2.90 -25.54 2.80
C ASP A 41 -3.98 -26.64 2.82
N LYS A 42 -5.14 -26.35 3.45
CA LYS A 42 -6.28 -27.25 3.55
C LYS A 42 -7.54 -26.62 2.95
N THR A 43 -8.47 -27.47 2.53
CA THR A 43 -9.76 -27.05 1.94
C THR A 43 -10.88 -27.30 2.93
N PHE A 44 -11.75 -26.29 3.10
CA PHE A 44 -12.89 -26.35 4.00
C PHE A 44 -14.15 -25.92 3.29
N ARG A 45 -15.28 -26.42 3.79
CA ARG A 45 -16.57 -25.78 3.52
C ARG A 45 -16.64 -24.53 4.40
N CYS A 46 -17.08 -23.42 3.82
CA CYS A 46 -17.29 -22.19 4.56
C CYS A 46 -18.62 -21.55 4.18
N ASP A 47 -19.28 -20.91 5.14
CA ASP A 47 -20.40 -20.00 4.90
C ASP A 47 -19.91 -18.56 5.14
N ILE A 48 -20.18 -17.67 4.19
CA ILE A 48 -19.92 -16.23 4.37
C ILE A 48 -21.09 -15.66 5.15
N LEU A 49 -20.77 -15.09 6.31
CA LEU A 49 -21.74 -14.37 7.12
C LEU A 49 -21.59 -12.89 6.73
N ASP A 50 -22.37 -12.45 5.76
CA ASP A 50 -22.44 -11.03 5.42
C ASP A 50 -23.01 -10.30 6.65
N GLY A 51 -22.16 -9.54 7.34
CA GLY A 51 -22.58 -8.67 8.44
C GLY A 51 -23.33 -7.45 7.91
N GLU A 52 -24.19 -6.85 8.75
CA GLU A 52 -24.97 -5.68 8.35
C GLU A 52 -24.06 -4.50 7.98
N GLN A 53 -22.90 -4.39 8.63
CA GLN A 53 -21.96 -3.29 8.41
C GLN A 53 -20.51 -3.71 8.11
N VAL A 54 -20.16 -4.97 8.34
CA VAL A 54 -18.82 -5.52 8.03
C VAL A 54 -18.98 -6.72 7.12
N LYS A 55 -18.62 -6.54 5.85
CA LYS A 55 -18.45 -7.66 4.90
C LYS A 55 -17.08 -8.28 5.19
N ASN A 56 -16.99 -9.61 5.27
CA ASN A 56 -15.79 -10.44 5.57
C ASN A 56 -15.81 -11.19 6.92
N ILE A 57 -16.96 -11.67 7.41
CA ILE A 57 -17.03 -12.69 8.48
C ILE A 57 -17.27 -14.06 7.85
N ILE A 58 -16.56 -15.09 8.30
CA ILE A 58 -16.61 -16.44 7.74
C ILE A 58 -16.79 -17.50 8.81
N GLN A 59 -17.71 -18.44 8.56
CA GLN A 59 -17.85 -19.66 9.34
C GLN A 59 -17.19 -20.81 8.60
N ILE A 60 -16.24 -21.49 9.25
CA ILE A 60 -15.45 -22.59 8.66
C ILE A 60 -15.90 -23.91 9.26
N TYR A 61 -16.14 -24.93 8.44
CA TYR A 61 -16.50 -26.28 8.88
C TYR A 61 -15.34 -27.24 8.61
N LEU A 62 -14.85 -27.92 9.66
CA LEU A 62 -13.73 -28.86 9.52
C LEU A 62 -14.18 -30.26 9.06
N ASN A 63 -15.40 -30.67 9.40
CA ASN A 63 -15.96 -32.00 9.09
C ASN A 63 -17.29 -31.88 8.33
N LEU A 64 -17.58 -32.84 7.44
CA LEU A 64 -18.76 -32.83 6.58
C LEU A 64 -20.06 -33.32 7.27
N GLU A 65 -19.99 -34.02 8.41
CA GLU A 65 -21.13 -34.54 9.19
C GLU A 65 -20.66 -34.95 10.62
N PRO A 66 -21.41 -34.67 11.72
CA PRO A 66 -22.17 -33.44 11.97
C PRO A 66 -21.20 -32.26 12.10
N SER A 67 -21.61 -31.11 11.58
CA SER A 67 -20.76 -29.97 11.22
C SER A 67 -20.23 -29.18 12.42
N GLU A 68 -19.15 -29.67 13.03
CA GLU A 68 -18.35 -28.91 14.00
C GLU A 68 -17.68 -27.71 13.30
N THR A 69 -17.93 -26.50 13.80
CA THR A 69 -17.35 -25.28 13.26
C THR A 69 -15.97 -25.04 13.86
N PHE A 70 -15.08 -24.42 13.10
CA PHE A 70 -13.77 -24.05 13.62
C PHE A 70 -13.88 -23.11 14.83
N SER A 71 -14.88 -22.21 14.83
CA SER A 71 -15.23 -21.37 15.97
C SER A 71 -15.56 -22.21 17.21
N SER A 72 -16.40 -23.24 17.08
CA SER A 72 -16.76 -24.12 18.20
C SER A 72 -15.55 -24.85 18.80
N ILE A 73 -14.59 -25.26 17.97
CA ILE A 73 -13.34 -25.91 18.41
C ILE A 73 -12.45 -24.93 19.15
N LEU A 74 -12.28 -23.70 18.62
CA LEU A 74 -11.50 -22.67 19.30
C LEU A 74 -12.09 -22.37 20.68
N ILE A 75 -13.41 -22.36 20.80
CA ILE A 75 -14.11 -22.13 22.07
C ILE A 75 -13.96 -23.34 23.00
N SER A 76 -14.18 -24.56 22.54
CA SER A 76 -14.12 -25.78 23.37
C SER A 76 -12.71 -26.08 23.88
N GLU A 77 -11.68 -25.76 23.08
CA GLU A 77 -10.27 -25.90 23.45
C GLU A 77 -9.77 -24.72 24.32
N GLY A 78 -10.63 -23.76 24.64
CA GLY A 78 -10.27 -22.56 25.43
C GLY A 78 -9.29 -21.63 24.72
N LEU A 79 -9.20 -21.71 23.39
CA LEU A 79 -8.34 -20.90 22.54
C LEU A 79 -8.98 -19.56 22.15
N ALA A 80 -10.31 -19.45 22.22
CA ALA A 80 -11.08 -18.25 21.96
C ALA A 80 -12.26 -18.12 22.93
N ARG A 81 -12.78 -16.89 23.09
CA ARG A 81 -14.07 -16.63 23.74
C ARG A 81 -15.16 -16.49 22.68
N HIS A 82 -16.34 -17.00 23.00
CA HIS A 82 -17.53 -16.76 22.20
C HIS A 82 -17.98 -15.31 22.30
N ILE A 83 -18.32 -14.69 21.17
CA ILE A 83 -19.00 -13.40 21.08
C ILE A 83 -20.12 -13.50 20.04
N ASP A 84 -21.20 -12.73 20.20
CA ASP A 84 -22.24 -12.67 19.17
C ASP A 84 -21.78 -11.83 17.96
N LEU A 85 -22.40 -12.06 16.81
CA LEU A 85 -22.07 -11.37 15.56
C LEU A 85 -22.19 -9.84 15.67
N PRO A 86 -23.26 -9.25 16.26
CA PRO A 86 -23.34 -7.79 16.38
C PRO A 86 -22.21 -7.18 17.22
N MET A 87 -21.82 -7.82 18.32
CA MET A 87 -20.68 -7.38 19.13
C MET A 87 -19.37 -7.55 18.35
N GLN A 88 -19.22 -8.64 17.59
CA GLN A 88 -18.05 -8.85 16.75
C GLN A 88 -17.92 -7.77 15.68
N GLU A 89 -19.01 -7.42 15.01
CA GLU A 89 -19.05 -6.33 14.03
C GLU A 89 -18.62 -5.00 14.65
N ALA A 90 -19.18 -4.65 15.81
CA ALA A 90 -18.80 -3.43 16.53
C ALA A 90 -17.31 -3.40 16.90
N LEU A 91 -16.75 -4.51 17.36
CA LEU A 91 -15.32 -4.61 17.69
C LEU A 91 -14.42 -4.45 16.45
N ILE A 92 -14.82 -5.03 15.32
CA ILE A 92 -14.08 -4.88 14.05
C ILE A 92 -14.12 -3.41 13.59
N GLN A 93 -15.26 -2.73 13.75
CA GLN A 93 -15.38 -1.30 13.45
C GLN A 93 -14.51 -0.44 14.38
N ASP A 94 -14.53 -0.70 15.68
CA ASP A 94 -13.71 0.03 16.67
C ASP A 94 -12.21 -0.16 16.46
N LEU A 95 -11.78 -1.38 16.07
CA LEU A 95 -10.40 -1.65 15.66
C LEU A 95 -10.03 -0.81 14.44
N SER A 96 -10.94 -0.72 13.46
CA SER A 96 -10.75 0.08 12.25
C SER A 96 -10.72 1.59 12.54
N GLN A 97 -11.50 2.07 13.51
CA GLN A 97 -11.50 3.47 13.98
C GLN A 97 -10.27 3.80 14.83
N SER A 98 -9.87 2.91 15.74
CA SER A 98 -8.68 3.10 16.60
C SER A 98 -7.39 3.08 15.80
N GLN A 99 -7.32 2.24 14.76
CA GLN A 99 -6.23 2.27 13.78
C GLN A 99 -6.18 3.64 13.08
N ARG A 100 -7.32 4.20 12.65
CA ARG A 100 -7.39 5.56 12.08
C ARG A 100 -6.88 6.64 13.04
N ALA A 101 -7.25 6.59 14.33
CA ALA A 101 -6.79 7.57 15.33
C ALA A 101 -5.28 7.49 15.65
N LEU A 102 -4.68 6.29 15.58
CA LEU A 102 -3.23 6.11 15.73
C LEU A 102 -2.43 6.59 14.50
N MET A 103 -3.08 6.75 13.34
CA MET A 103 -2.44 7.22 12.10
C MET A 103 -2.25 8.73 12.06
N ASP A 104 -3.13 9.51 12.69
CA ASP A 104 -2.99 10.97 12.80
C ASP A 104 -1.79 11.41 13.64
N LEU A 105 -1.14 10.49 14.35
CA LEU A 105 0.02 10.76 15.22
C LEU A 105 1.37 10.37 14.61
N ASN A 106 1.40 9.71 13.44
CA ASN A 106 2.63 9.20 12.85
C ASN A 106 3.03 9.97 11.57
N PRO A 107 3.96 10.94 11.64
CA PRO A 107 4.47 11.58 10.44
C PRO A 107 5.32 10.59 9.61
N VAL A 108 5.08 10.56 8.30
CA VAL A 108 5.81 9.74 7.32
C VAL A 108 7.17 10.35 7.00
N CYS A 109 8.22 9.53 6.93
CA CYS A 109 9.56 9.98 6.54
C CYS A 109 9.77 9.84 5.03
N LYS A 110 9.78 10.97 4.31
CA LYS A 110 10.25 11.03 2.92
C LYS A 110 11.67 11.60 2.86
N PRO A 111 12.51 11.18 1.90
CA PRO A 111 13.73 11.90 1.56
C PRO A 111 13.39 13.31 1.07
N LEU A 112 14.15 14.31 1.53
CA LEU A 112 14.00 15.71 1.14
C LEU A 112 14.25 15.86 -0.37
N VAL A 113 13.21 16.18 -1.14
CA VAL A 113 13.40 16.70 -2.50
C VAL A 113 13.88 18.13 -2.36
N SER A 114 15.19 18.36 -2.48
CA SER A 114 15.80 19.68 -2.48
C SER A 114 15.34 20.47 -3.72
N THR A 115 14.20 21.15 -3.62
CA THR A 115 13.87 22.25 -4.54
C THR A 115 14.69 23.46 -4.14
N GLY A 116 15.87 23.59 -4.74
CA GLY A 116 16.63 24.84 -4.71
C GLY A 116 15.91 25.88 -5.57
N VAL A 117 15.21 26.82 -4.94
CA VAL A 117 14.95 28.13 -5.52
C VAL A 117 15.36 29.18 -4.49
N ILE A 118 16.47 29.86 -4.81
CA ILE A 118 16.98 31.03 -4.12
C ILE A 118 16.00 32.19 -4.35
N GLY A 119 15.58 32.91 -3.30
CA GLY A 119 14.82 34.15 -3.50
C GLY A 119 14.15 34.80 -2.29
N VAL A 120 14.94 35.26 -1.33
CA VAL A 120 14.76 36.50 -0.53
C VAL A 120 13.47 36.66 0.32
N THR A 121 13.68 36.61 1.63
CA THR A 121 12.89 37.17 2.74
C THR A 121 12.44 38.62 2.52
N THR A 122 11.17 38.94 2.81
CA THR A 122 10.75 39.98 3.80
C THR A 122 9.24 39.95 4.05
N ALA A 123 8.84 40.17 5.31
CA ALA A 123 7.45 40.39 5.75
C ALA A 123 7.10 41.91 5.74
N PRO A 124 5.80 42.29 5.76
CA PRO A 124 5.28 43.66 5.54
C PRO A 124 5.17 44.44 6.90
N PRO A 125 4.90 45.79 6.99
CA PRO A 125 3.68 46.45 6.48
C PRO A 125 3.79 47.95 6.06
N GLY A 126 2.74 48.48 5.40
CA GLY A 126 2.46 49.93 5.30
C GLY A 126 1.88 50.43 3.96
N GLN A 127 0.57 50.71 3.92
CA GLN A 127 -0.12 51.58 2.93
C GLN A 127 0.12 53.08 3.24
N PRO A 128 -0.37 54.07 2.45
CA PRO A 128 -0.92 54.10 1.08
C PRO A 128 -0.29 55.22 0.20
N HIS A 129 -0.67 55.31 -1.09
CA HIS A 129 -1.20 56.53 -1.79
C HIS A 129 -0.96 56.53 -3.32
N THR A 130 -2.10 56.52 -4.04
CA THR A 130 -2.49 57.29 -5.25
C THR A 130 -1.75 57.22 -6.60
N ALA A 131 -2.59 56.94 -7.63
CA ALA A 131 -2.62 57.45 -9.02
C ALA A 131 -1.48 56.96 -9.95
N THR A 132 -1.65 56.59 -11.23
CA THR A 132 -2.62 56.98 -12.26
C THR A 132 -2.47 56.02 -13.46
N LEU A 133 -3.54 55.73 -14.21
CA LEU A 133 -3.56 55.18 -15.59
C LEU A 133 -2.98 56.22 -16.60
N PRO A 134 -2.60 55.92 -17.87
CA PRO A 134 -3.46 55.22 -18.85
C PRO A 134 -2.83 54.47 -20.07
N SER A 135 -3.73 53.81 -20.83
CA SER A 135 -3.86 53.73 -22.31
C SER A 135 -2.80 53.05 -23.20
N ASP A 136 -3.18 51.94 -23.84
CA ASP A 136 -3.50 51.77 -25.31
C ASP A 136 -2.24 51.31 -26.09
N VAL A 137 -2.23 50.46 -27.13
CA VAL A 137 -3.06 50.30 -28.33
C VAL A 137 -2.84 48.89 -28.93
N THR A 138 -3.92 48.34 -29.50
CA THR A 138 -4.12 47.38 -30.61
C THR A 138 -2.93 47.11 -31.59
N VAL A 139 -2.83 45.97 -32.30
CA VAL A 139 -3.52 45.67 -33.58
C VAL A 139 -3.27 44.19 -33.99
N LEU A 140 -4.31 43.56 -34.55
CA LEU A 140 -4.37 42.27 -35.25
C LEU A 140 -4.06 42.39 -36.77
N LEU A 141 -3.61 41.29 -37.38
CA LEU A 141 -3.87 40.90 -38.79
C LEU A 141 -3.59 39.36 -38.85
N ASP A 142 -4.51 38.40 -39.03
CA ASP A 142 -5.60 38.21 -40.01
C ASP A 142 -5.07 38.29 -41.47
N THR A 143 -5.32 37.42 -42.46
CA THR A 143 -6.06 36.16 -42.62
C THR A 143 -5.70 35.61 -44.04
N LEU A 144 -6.22 34.42 -44.36
CA LEU A 144 -6.80 33.97 -45.65
C LEU A 144 -6.03 32.86 -46.39
N LEU A 145 -6.60 31.81 -47.00
CA LEU A 145 -7.97 31.26 -47.22
C LEU A 145 -7.74 29.91 -47.99
N THR A 146 -8.21 28.73 -47.55
CA THR A 146 -9.44 27.96 -47.93
C THR A 146 -9.55 27.30 -49.33
N TYR A 147 -10.40 26.22 -49.37
CA TYR A 147 -11.11 25.53 -50.48
C TYR A 147 -10.35 24.37 -51.21
N THR A 148 -10.90 23.17 -51.55
CA THR A 148 -12.20 22.46 -51.39
C THR A 148 -12.09 20.97 -51.79
N ALA A 149 -13.17 20.21 -51.50
CA ALA A 149 -13.43 18.77 -51.67
C ALA A 149 -13.51 18.18 -53.11
N ALA A 150 -13.41 16.84 -53.25
CA ALA A 150 -14.51 15.93 -53.67
C ALA A 150 -14.09 14.48 -54.08
N CYS A 151 -14.95 13.52 -53.68
CA CYS A 151 -15.43 12.26 -54.32
C CYS A 151 -14.57 10.99 -54.60
N THR A 152 -15.17 9.85 -54.22
CA THR A 152 -14.90 8.40 -54.44
C THR A 152 -15.30 7.87 -55.84
N PRO A 153 -14.89 6.63 -56.26
CA PRO A 153 -15.77 5.45 -56.09
C PRO A 153 -15.09 4.04 -55.87
N ALA A 154 -15.83 3.20 -55.15
CA ALA A 154 -16.05 1.73 -55.14
C ALA A 154 -15.03 0.62 -55.58
N ALA A 155 -14.98 -0.39 -54.69
CA ALA A 155 -14.95 -1.86 -54.88
C ALA A 155 -13.61 -2.63 -55.01
N ALA A 156 -13.25 -3.35 -53.94
CA ALA A 156 -12.90 -4.77 -53.99
C ALA A 156 -13.00 -5.40 -52.59
N THR A 157 -13.73 -6.51 -52.52
CA THR A 157 -14.02 -7.35 -51.36
C THR A 157 -12.73 -7.95 -50.79
N SER A 158 -12.42 -7.67 -49.52
CA SER A 158 -11.40 -8.43 -48.77
C SER A 158 -11.90 -8.72 -47.37
N ILE A 159 -12.03 -10.02 -47.13
CA ILE A 159 -12.44 -10.69 -45.90
C ILE A 159 -11.73 -10.07 -44.71
N THR A 160 -12.50 -9.55 -43.75
CA THR A 160 -12.00 -9.13 -42.44
C THR A 160 -11.38 -10.35 -41.74
N PRO A 161 -10.09 -10.34 -41.39
CA PRO A 161 -9.61 -11.29 -40.40
C PRO A 161 -10.26 -10.91 -39.07
N PHE A 162 -10.89 -11.91 -38.44
CA PHE A 162 -11.41 -11.87 -37.09
C PHE A 162 -10.46 -11.07 -36.20
N SER A 163 -10.87 -9.87 -35.80
CA SER A 163 -10.14 -9.09 -34.79
C SER A 163 -10.06 -9.98 -33.56
N GLN A 164 -8.86 -10.45 -33.26
CA GLN A 164 -8.57 -11.16 -32.02
C GLN A 164 -9.02 -10.26 -30.87
N MET A 165 -10.07 -10.67 -30.16
CA MET A 165 -10.41 -10.09 -28.87
C MET A 165 -9.20 -10.29 -27.97
N THR A 166 -8.43 -9.24 -27.77
CA THR A 166 -7.46 -9.17 -26.68
C THR A 166 -8.27 -9.14 -25.39
N ASN A 167 -8.24 -10.22 -24.61
CA ASN A 167 -8.79 -10.23 -23.25
C ASN A 167 -8.16 -9.07 -22.46
N PRO A 168 -8.93 -8.14 -21.88
CA PRO A 168 -8.36 -7.07 -21.10
C PRO A 168 -7.81 -7.62 -19.78
N THR A 169 -6.49 -7.79 -19.72
CA THR A 169 -5.78 -8.04 -18.46
C THR A 169 -6.03 -6.85 -17.53
N ILE A 170 -6.53 -7.08 -16.31
CA ILE A 170 -6.58 -6.04 -15.29
C ILE A 170 -5.14 -5.54 -15.12
N PRO A 171 -4.85 -4.24 -15.32
CA PRO A 171 -3.51 -3.72 -15.15
C PRO A 171 -2.99 -4.06 -13.76
N GLN A 172 -1.69 -4.29 -13.61
CA GLN A 172 -1.05 -4.42 -12.30
C GLN A 172 0.28 -3.68 -12.36
N PHE A 173 0.66 -3.03 -11.26
CA PHE A 173 1.99 -2.46 -11.19
C PHE A 173 3.02 -3.57 -11.14
N ILE A 174 4.05 -3.44 -11.96
CA ILE A 174 5.19 -4.33 -11.94
C ILE A 174 5.99 -4.00 -10.67
N SER A 175 6.28 -4.97 -9.82
CA SER A 175 7.18 -4.77 -8.67
C SER A 175 8.64 -5.02 -9.07
N ILE A 176 9.57 -4.45 -8.30
CA ILE A 176 11.00 -4.73 -8.46
C ILE A 176 11.25 -6.19 -8.03
N ASN A 177 11.92 -6.96 -8.89
CA ASN A 177 12.39 -8.29 -8.54
C ASN A 177 13.80 -8.20 -7.94
N PHE A 178 13.93 -8.48 -6.65
CA PHE A 178 15.20 -8.48 -5.94
C PHE A 178 15.79 -9.90 -5.92
N THR A 179 16.94 -10.07 -6.59
CA THR A 179 17.64 -11.37 -6.60
C THR A 179 18.30 -11.65 -5.25
N PRO A 180 18.10 -12.82 -4.62
CA PRO A 180 18.86 -13.22 -3.44
C PRO A 180 20.37 -13.09 -3.63
N GLY A 181 21.06 -12.57 -2.62
CA GLY A 181 22.50 -12.30 -2.65
C GLY A 181 22.90 -10.99 -3.31
N SER A 182 21.97 -10.24 -3.91
CA SER A 182 22.24 -8.93 -4.49
C SER A 182 22.37 -7.83 -3.43
N ARG A 183 23.10 -6.76 -3.78
CA ARG A 183 23.35 -5.59 -2.93
C ARG A 183 22.81 -4.33 -3.57
N HIS A 184 22.09 -3.53 -2.80
CA HIS A 184 21.43 -2.31 -3.27
C HIS A 184 21.64 -1.15 -2.32
N SER A 185 21.77 0.04 -2.89
CA SER A 185 21.71 1.29 -2.13
C SER A 185 20.25 1.71 -2.04
N VAL A 186 19.71 1.85 -0.82
CA VAL A 186 18.27 2.04 -0.58
C VAL A 186 17.98 3.12 0.45
N TYR A 187 16.76 3.63 0.43
CA TYR A 187 16.13 4.31 1.56
C TYR A 187 15.03 3.43 2.14
N ILE A 188 14.75 3.60 3.43
CA ILE A 188 13.55 3.06 4.06
C ILE A 188 12.48 4.15 3.96
N SER A 189 11.48 3.94 3.10
CA SER A 189 10.45 4.94 2.78
C SER A 189 9.27 4.91 3.72
N TYR A 190 9.05 3.77 4.38
CA TYR A 190 7.99 3.61 5.37
C TYR A 190 8.34 2.48 6.35
N VAL A 191 7.90 2.61 7.59
CA VAL A 191 8.08 1.59 8.63
C VAL A 191 6.71 1.31 9.24
N GLU A 192 6.22 0.08 9.09
CA GLU A 192 4.93 -0.34 9.64
C GLU A 192 5.12 -1.03 10.99
N TYR A 193 5.95 -2.07 11.01
CA TYR A 193 6.19 -2.91 12.19
C TYR A 193 7.70 -3.05 12.45
N GLY A 194 8.38 -1.89 12.43
CA GLY A 194 9.81 -1.76 12.68
C GLY A 194 10.65 -2.73 11.87
N VAL A 195 11.47 -3.52 12.56
CA VAL A 195 12.40 -4.49 11.91
C VAL A 195 11.68 -5.63 11.19
N PHE A 196 10.40 -5.84 11.45
CA PHE A 196 9.62 -6.94 10.88
C PHE A 196 8.87 -6.52 9.62
N ASP A 197 8.60 -5.23 9.41
CA ASP A 197 7.87 -4.79 8.24
C ASP A 197 8.14 -3.33 7.92
N PHE A 198 8.86 -3.10 6.83
CA PHE A 198 9.20 -1.78 6.32
C PHE A 198 9.27 -1.79 4.80
N ALA A 199 9.00 -0.64 4.19
CA ALA A 199 9.12 -0.44 2.76
C ALA A 199 10.50 0.15 2.42
N VAL A 200 11.09 -0.35 1.33
CA VAL A 200 12.33 0.15 0.76
C VAL A 200 12.11 0.72 -0.62
N GLN A 201 12.86 1.78 -0.93
CA GLN A 201 13.02 2.31 -2.27
C GLN A 201 14.49 2.20 -2.69
N LEU A 202 14.75 1.82 -3.94
CA LEU A 202 16.09 1.98 -4.50
C LEU A 202 16.47 3.46 -4.48
N LYS A 203 17.71 3.78 -4.08
CA LYS A 203 18.19 5.18 -4.04
C LYS A 203 18.01 5.89 -5.37
N VAL A 204 18.34 5.21 -6.47
CA VAL A 204 18.20 5.76 -7.82
C VAL A 204 16.74 6.07 -8.17
N ASP A 205 15.79 5.28 -7.66
CA ASP A 205 14.36 5.52 -7.86
C ASP A 205 13.89 6.71 -7.05
N ALA A 206 14.21 6.74 -5.76
CA ALA A 206 13.81 7.83 -4.88
C ALA A 206 14.40 9.19 -5.29
N ASP A 207 15.67 9.24 -5.72
CA ASP A 207 16.34 10.52 -6.02
C ASP A 207 16.03 11.06 -7.42
N LYS A 208 15.75 10.18 -8.39
CA LYS A 208 15.64 10.56 -9.80
C LYS A 208 14.25 10.29 -10.35
N PHE A 209 13.84 9.02 -10.36
CA PHE A 209 12.66 8.60 -11.10
C PHE A 209 11.35 8.97 -10.40
N LEU A 210 11.31 8.93 -9.07
CA LEU A 210 10.12 9.29 -8.29
C LEU A 210 9.79 10.78 -8.43
N PRO A 211 10.73 11.74 -8.27
CA PRO A 211 10.44 13.15 -8.52
C PRO A 211 9.96 13.43 -9.95
N GLU A 212 10.59 12.80 -10.95
CA GLU A 212 10.20 12.92 -12.36
C GLU A 212 8.76 12.42 -12.58
N LEU A 213 8.42 11.26 -12.03
CA LEU A 213 7.09 10.65 -12.12
C LEU A 213 6.02 11.53 -11.46
N LEU A 214 6.24 11.97 -10.22
CA LEU A 214 5.27 12.79 -9.49
C LEU A 214 5.06 14.14 -10.18
N LEU A 215 6.11 14.72 -10.76
CA LEU A 215 6.02 15.94 -11.55
C LEU A 215 5.19 15.74 -12.83
N ASP A 216 5.37 14.62 -13.54
CA ASP A 216 4.58 14.30 -14.73
C ASP A 216 3.11 14.05 -14.38
N ILE A 217 2.84 13.29 -13.31
CA ILE A 217 1.49 13.10 -12.78
C ILE A 217 0.87 14.46 -12.47
N HIS A 218 1.54 15.31 -11.70
CA HIS A 218 1.01 16.62 -11.32
C HIS A 218 0.73 17.52 -12.52
N LYS A 219 1.65 17.60 -13.49
CA LYS A 219 1.49 18.42 -14.71
C LYS A 219 0.32 17.97 -15.60
N SER A 220 0.02 16.69 -15.59
CA SER A 220 -1.00 16.10 -16.45
C SER A 220 -2.26 15.68 -15.70
N PHE A 221 -2.33 15.97 -14.40
CA PHE A 221 -3.43 15.58 -13.53
C PHE A 221 -4.70 16.31 -13.93
N LYS A 222 -5.73 15.52 -14.24
CA LYS A 222 -7.11 15.97 -14.41
C LYS A 222 -7.93 15.04 -13.53
N PRO A 223 -8.57 15.54 -12.47
CA PRO A 223 -9.32 14.70 -11.55
C PRO A 223 -10.49 14.07 -12.30
N THR A 224 -10.45 12.75 -12.42
CA THR A 224 -11.52 11.93 -12.98
C THR A 224 -11.81 10.85 -11.96
N SER A 225 -13.04 10.80 -11.44
CA SER A 225 -13.45 9.72 -10.53
C SER A 225 -13.46 8.40 -11.25
N ILE A 226 -13.10 7.33 -10.54
CA ILE A 226 -13.21 5.96 -11.05
C ILE A 226 -14.69 5.66 -11.33
N GLN A 227 -14.99 5.22 -12.55
CA GLN A 227 -16.35 4.85 -12.91
C GLN A 227 -16.75 3.52 -12.28
N GLY A 228 -17.97 3.47 -11.75
CA GLY A 228 -18.56 2.25 -11.18
C GLY A 228 -18.18 2.01 -9.72
N VAL A 229 -18.23 0.74 -9.32
CA VAL A 229 -17.93 0.32 -7.93
C VAL A 229 -16.41 0.31 -7.74
N LEU A 230 -15.95 0.84 -6.61
CA LEU A 230 -14.55 0.74 -6.21
C LEU A 230 -14.25 -0.69 -5.76
N ILE A 231 -13.24 -1.30 -6.37
CA ILE A 231 -12.90 -2.71 -6.16
C ILE A 231 -11.45 -2.79 -5.65
N PRO A 232 -11.16 -3.52 -4.55
CA PRO A 232 -9.80 -3.83 -4.14
C PRO A 232 -8.96 -4.42 -5.29
N GLY A 233 -7.69 -4.07 -5.34
CA GLY A 233 -6.76 -4.36 -6.43
C GLY A 233 -6.83 -3.39 -7.62
N THR A 234 -7.83 -2.51 -7.69
CA THR A 234 -7.89 -1.46 -8.73
C THR A 234 -6.74 -0.47 -8.58
N GLN A 235 -5.99 -0.23 -9.65
CA GLN A 235 -4.96 0.82 -9.69
C GLN A 235 -5.62 2.18 -9.85
N CYS A 236 -5.11 3.15 -9.12
CA CYS A 236 -5.65 4.49 -9.08
C CYS A 236 -4.55 5.53 -8.90
N LEU A 237 -4.93 6.78 -9.11
CA LEU A 237 -4.24 7.90 -8.49
C LEU A 237 -4.98 8.23 -7.18
N ALA A 238 -4.25 8.60 -6.15
CA ALA A 238 -4.83 9.00 -4.88
C ALA A 238 -4.13 10.26 -4.35
N ARG A 239 -4.88 11.18 -3.77
CA ARG A 239 -4.30 12.34 -3.11
C ARG A 239 -3.78 11.94 -1.74
N TYR A 240 -2.50 12.14 -1.53
CA TYR A 240 -1.88 11.90 -0.25
C TYR A 240 -2.24 13.00 0.75
N THR A 241 -2.84 12.63 1.88
CA THR A 241 -3.39 13.60 2.86
C THR A 241 -2.36 14.58 3.44
N TYR A 242 -1.13 14.13 3.67
CA TYR A 242 -0.11 14.92 4.36
C TYR A 242 0.38 16.14 3.57
N ASP A 243 0.66 15.97 2.27
CA ASP A 243 1.26 17.01 1.41
C ASP A 243 0.43 17.33 0.15
N GLN A 244 -0.76 16.72 0.04
CA GLN A 244 -1.73 16.92 -1.05
C GLN A 244 -1.22 16.49 -2.44
N VAL A 245 -0.09 15.76 -2.50
CA VAL A 245 0.49 15.26 -3.74
C VAL A 245 -0.33 14.10 -4.28
N ILE A 246 -0.51 14.07 -5.61
CA ILE A 246 -1.15 12.94 -6.30
C ILE A 246 -0.12 11.83 -6.50
N CYS A 247 -0.42 10.66 -5.96
CA CYS A 247 0.46 9.50 -5.98
C CYS A 247 -0.21 8.33 -6.72
N ARG A 248 0.59 7.41 -7.25
CA ARG A 248 0.06 6.12 -7.72
C ARG A 248 -0.28 5.25 -6.52
N ALA A 249 -1.43 4.58 -6.60
CA ALA A 249 -1.90 3.72 -5.54
C ALA A 249 -2.69 2.52 -6.08
N VAL A 250 -2.94 1.57 -5.18
CA VAL A 250 -3.88 0.46 -5.39
C VAL A 250 -4.90 0.50 -4.27
N ILE A 251 -6.18 0.37 -4.62
CA ILE A 251 -7.24 0.18 -3.63
C ILE A 251 -6.99 -1.17 -2.96
N THR A 252 -6.95 -1.23 -1.64
CA THR A 252 -6.71 -2.46 -0.86
C THR A 252 -7.92 -2.89 -0.05
N ASP A 253 -8.81 -1.94 0.25
CA ASP A 253 -10.07 -2.20 0.96
C ASP A 253 -11.08 -1.11 0.64
N VAL A 254 -12.37 -1.42 0.73
CA VAL A 254 -13.47 -0.49 0.47
C VAL A 254 -14.57 -0.70 1.51
N THR A 255 -14.91 0.38 2.20
CA THR A 255 -16.03 0.48 3.15
C THR A 255 -17.10 1.41 2.58
N GLU A 256 -18.19 1.66 3.32
CA GLU A 256 -19.24 2.57 2.85
C GLU A 256 -18.77 4.02 2.67
N ASP A 257 -17.89 4.49 3.56
CA ASP A 257 -17.46 5.89 3.64
C ASP A 257 -15.98 6.10 3.29
N GLN A 258 -15.16 5.04 3.32
CA GLN A 258 -13.72 5.13 3.12
C GLN A 258 -13.18 4.07 2.15
N VAL A 259 -12.08 4.42 1.50
CA VAL A 259 -11.30 3.59 0.59
C VAL A 259 -9.89 3.49 1.16
N LYS A 260 -9.43 2.27 1.45
CA LYS A 260 -8.04 2.06 1.85
C LYS A 260 -7.17 1.98 0.62
N VAL A 261 -6.19 2.85 0.49
CA VAL A 261 -5.24 2.84 -0.64
C VAL A 261 -3.84 2.50 -0.16
N TYR A 262 -3.07 1.76 -0.96
CA TYR A 262 -1.65 1.52 -0.77
C TYR A 262 -0.84 2.27 -1.82
N TYR A 263 0.04 3.17 -1.38
CA TYR A 263 0.89 3.96 -2.26
C TYR A 263 2.06 3.12 -2.76
N VAL A 264 1.94 2.62 -3.99
CA VAL A 264 2.87 1.64 -4.55
C VAL A 264 4.31 2.15 -4.69
N ASP A 265 4.49 3.47 -4.70
CA ASP A 265 5.81 4.09 -4.80
C ASP A 265 6.44 4.40 -3.46
N PHE A 266 5.68 4.42 -2.35
CA PHE A 266 6.16 4.81 -1.01
C PHE A 266 6.07 3.65 0.00
N GLY A 267 5.07 2.79 -0.16
CA GLY A 267 4.86 1.59 0.65
C GLY A 267 4.04 1.79 1.92
N ASN A 268 3.54 3.00 2.16
CA ASN A 268 2.53 3.29 3.17
C ASN A 268 1.11 3.16 2.59
N TRP A 269 0.12 3.18 3.47
CA TRP A 269 -1.30 3.15 3.13
C TRP A 269 -2.05 4.22 3.91
N GLU A 270 -3.24 4.60 3.43
CA GLU A 270 -4.16 5.48 4.17
C GLU A 270 -5.62 5.19 3.81
N TYR A 271 -6.54 5.61 4.68
CA TYR A 271 -7.97 5.64 4.37
C TYR A 271 -8.34 7.00 3.81
N LEU A 272 -9.01 7.00 2.66
CA LEU A 272 -9.43 8.20 1.94
C LEU A 272 -10.94 8.20 1.70
N PRO A 273 -11.60 9.37 1.68
CA PRO A 273 -12.91 9.45 1.08
C PRO A 273 -12.82 9.08 -0.42
N PRO A 274 -13.87 8.46 -1.00
CA PRO A 274 -13.89 8.10 -2.42
C PRO A 274 -13.57 9.26 -3.38
N SER A 275 -13.84 10.51 -2.97
CA SER A 275 -13.56 11.72 -3.74
C SER A 275 -12.07 12.01 -3.94
N GLU A 276 -11.18 11.41 -3.14
CA GLU A 276 -9.72 11.58 -3.24
C GLU A 276 -9.04 10.42 -3.99
N VAL A 277 -9.84 9.56 -4.64
CA VAL A 277 -9.38 8.45 -5.47
C VAL A 277 -9.80 8.69 -6.93
N PHE A 278 -8.84 8.67 -7.83
CA PHE A 278 -9.00 9.06 -9.23
C PHE A 278 -8.53 7.96 -10.18
N GLU A 279 -9.04 7.98 -11.41
CA GLU A 279 -8.56 7.14 -12.49
C GLU A 279 -7.07 7.37 -12.76
N ILE A 280 -6.36 6.30 -13.08
CA ILE A 280 -4.96 6.35 -13.49
C ILE A 280 -4.81 6.22 -15.01
N PRO A 281 -4.21 7.20 -15.70
CA PRO A 281 -3.87 7.07 -17.10
C PRO A 281 -2.95 5.87 -17.38
N GLN A 282 -3.21 5.13 -18.47
CA GLN A 282 -2.45 3.94 -18.87
C GLN A 282 -0.92 4.14 -18.91
N ARG A 283 -0.46 5.34 -19.29
CA ARG A 283 0.99 5.65 -19.32
C ARG A 283 1.66 5.64 -17.95
N PHE A 284 0.91 5.70 -16.85
CA PHE A 284 1.41 5.64 -15.48
C PHE A 284 1.36 4.23 -14.88
N LEU A 285 0.73 3.28 -15.59
CA LEU A 285 0.68 1.86 -15.22
C LEU A 285 1.89 1.08 -15.70
N THR A 286 2.58 1.58 -16.73
CA THR A 286 3.74 0.89 -17.34
C THR A 286 5.02 1.04 -16.54
N GLN A 287 5.18 2.08 -15.72
CA GLN A 287 6.31 2.19 -14.80
C GLN A 287 6.11 1.21 -13.63
N ARG A 288 7.18 0.54 -13.22
CA ARG A 288 7.17 -0.32 -12.03
C ARG A 288 6.88 0.48 -10.75
N ALA A 289 6.25 -0.14 -9.77
CA ALA A 289 6.17 0.35 -8.39
C ALA A 289 7.57 0.53 -7.81
N MET A 290 7.80 1.62 -7.07
CA MET A 290 9.13 1.97 -6.53
C MET A 290 9.35 1.55 -5.08
N ALA A 291 8.30 1.14 -4.35
CA ALA A 291 8.42 0.61 -3.00
C ALA A 291 8.27 -0.91 -2.96
N THR A 292 8.99 -1.56 -2.05
CA THR A 292 8.91 -3.01 -1.82
C THR A 292 9.04 -3.30 -0.33
N ARG A 293 8.22 -4.21 0.20
CA ARG A 293 8.23 -4.55 1.64
C ARG A 293 9.30 -5.59 1.98
N PHE A 294 9.95 -5.39 3.12
CA PHE A 294 11.00 -6.24 3.66
C PHE A 294 10.88 -6.39 5.18
N SER A 295 11.46 -7.48 5.69
CA SER A 295 11.83 -7.66 7.08
C SER A 295 13.35 -7.77 7.20
N LEU A 296 13.90 -7.43 8.37
CA LEU A 296 15.28 -7.78 8.69
C LEU A 296 15.41 -9.30 8.82
N ALA A 297 16.50 -9.84 8.28
CA ALA A 297 16.82 -11.25 8.35
C ALA A 297 17.29 -11.68 9.75
N ASP A 298 17.01 -12.94 10.07
CA ASP A 298 17.34 -13.61 11.34
C ASP A 298 17.11 -12.73 12.59
N VAL A 299 15.94 -12.07 12.62
CA VAL A 299 15.35 -11.50 13.84
C VAL A 299 14.49 -12.54 14.56
N GLY A 300 13.88 -13.49 13.83
CA GLY A 300 13.05 -14.56 14.40
C GLY A 300 11.90 -14.04 15.27
N ASP A 301 11.41 -14.88 16.18
CA ASP A 301 10.36 -14.51 17.15
C ASP A 301 10.91 -13.98 18.48
N ASP A 302 12.20 -13.65 18.54
CA ASP A 302 12.85 -13.14 19.75
C ASP A 302 12.10 -11.88 20.26
N PRO A 303 11.53 -11.92 21.48
CA PRO A 303 10.77 -10.80 22.05
C PRO A 303 11.53 -9.49 22.10
N VAL A 304 12.88 -9.54 22.15
CA VAL A 304 13.74 -8.36 22.15
C VAL A 304 13.44 -7.45 20.96
N TRP A 305 13.17 -8.02 19.79
CA TRP A 305 12.87 -7.24 18.58
C TRP A 305 11.50 -6.57 18.63
N LYS A 306 10.56 -7.10 19.43
CA LYS A 306 9.21 -6.56 19.63
C LYS A 306 9.17 -5.44 20.67
N LEU A 307 10.29 -5.19 21.37
CA LEU A 307 10.37 -4.10 22.35
C LEU A 307 10.17 -2.74 21.69
N LYS A 308 9.32 -1.91 22.30
CA LYS A 308 9.02 -0.54 21.82
C LYS A 308 10.27 0.29 21.55
N ALA A 309 11.27 0.22 22.43
CA ALA A 309 12.53 0.93 22.27
C ALA A 309 13.32 0.52 21.01
N VAL A 310 13.23 -0.74 20.58
CA VAL A 310 13.87 -1.21 19.33
C VAL A 310 13.12 -0.69 18.13
N GLN A 311 11.79 -0.73 18.17
CA GLN A 311 10.92 -0.26 17.11
C GLN A 311 11.12 1.25 16.89
N GLU A 312 11.11 2.03 17.97
CA GLU A 312 11.38 3.49 17.96
C GLU A 312 12.80 3.79 17.45
N TYR A 313 13.82 3.06 17.92
CA TYR A 313 15.19 3.30 17.44
C TYR A 313 15.36 2.94 15.97
N PHE A 314 14.76 1.83 15.49
CA PHE A 314 14.78 1.48 14.08
C PHE A 314 14.07 2.54 13.23
N TYR A 315 12.93 3.05 13.70
CA TYR A 315 12.22 4.14 13.05
C TYR A 315 13.07 5.42 12.96
N GLU A 316 13.70 5.87 14.06
CA GLU A 316 14.62 7.02 14.06
C GLU A 316 15.87 6.82 13.20
N LEU A 317 16.34 5.57 13.12
CA LEU A 317 17.44 5.21 12.25
C LEU A 317 17.02 5.26 10.77
N ALA A 318 15.80 4.83 10.44
CA ALA A 318 15.28 4.85 9.08
C ALA A 318 15.17 6.27 8.50
N LYS A 319 14.91 7.28 9.33
CA LYS A 319 14.73 8.68 8.90
C LYS A 319 15.96 9.22 8.17
N GLU A 320 15.73 9.69 6.94
CA GLU A 320 16.69 10.48 6.14
C GLU A 320 18.07 9.81 5.97
N ARG A 321 18.13 8.47 6.03
CA ARG A 321 19.36 7.71 5.92
C ARG A 321 19.37 6.78 4.72
N LYS A 322 20.53 6.73 4.08
CA LYS A 322 20.85 5.77 3.03
C LYS A 322 21.44 4.51 3.65
N PHE A 323 20.95 3.36 3.22
CA PHE A 323 21.42 2.04 3.64
C PHE A 323 22.02 1.27 2.47
N VAL A 324 22.89 0.32 2.79
CA VAL A 324 23.21 -0.79 1.90
C VAL A 324 22.38 -1.98 2.33
N MET A 325 21.50 -2.44 1.44
CA MET A 325 20.65 -3.61 1.62
C MET A 325 21.28 -4.83 0.94
N TYR A 326 21.34 -5.96 1.64
CA TYR A 326 21.72 -7.26 1.09
C TYR A 326 20.50 -8.18 1.13
N VAL A 327 20.05 -8.63 -0.04
CA VAL A 327 18.83 -9.43 -0.17
C VAL A 327 19.10 -10.87 0.24
N LYS A 328 18.23 -11.45 1.06
CA LYS A 328 18.34 -12.84 1.50
C LYS A 328 17.43 -13.75 0.70
N ALA A 329 17.78 -15.03 0.66
CA ALA A 329 16.91 -16.04 0.08
C ALA A 329 15.58 -16.07 0.85
N LYS A 330 14.49 -16.16 0.10
CA LYS A 330 13.15 -16.30 0.63
C LYS A 330 13.02 -17.68 1.26
N GLU A 331 12.48 -17.77 2.48
CA GLU A 331 12.03 -19.05 3.03
C GLU A 331 10.85 -19.56 2.19
N ALA A 332 10.77 -20.88 1.94
CA ALA A 332 9.89 -21.48 0.92
C ALA A 332 8.39 -21.13 1.08
N SER A 333 7.95 -20.71 2.27
CA SER A 333 6.55 -20.41 2.61
C SER A 333 6.29 -18.94 3.01
N SER A 334 7.32 -18.08 3.12
CA SER A 334 7.09 -16.70 3.55
C SER A 334 6.59 -15.86 2.38
N LEU A 335 5.58 -15.01 2.54
CA LEU A 335 5.24 -14.00 1.52
C LEU A 335 6.16 -12.77 1.59
N MET A 336 6.92 -12.66 2.67
CA MET A 336 7.77 -11.51 2.97
C MET A 336 9.19 -11.72 2.44
N GLN A 337 9.82 -10.63 2.00
CA GLN A 337 11.23 -10.63 1.61
C GLN A 337 12.10 -10.27 2.80
N TYR A 338 13.29 -10.85 2.87
CA TYR A 338 14.22 -10.62 3.98
C TYR A 338 15.49 -9.96 3.50
N CYS A 339 16.05 -9.07 4.32
CA CYS A 339 17.33 -8.43 4.02
C CYS A 339 18.20 -8.22 5.26
N ASP A 340 19.51 -8.14 5.03
CA ASP A 340 20.44 -7.51 5.96
C ASP A 340 20.58 -6.03 5.57
N LEU A 341 20.45 -5.12 6.54
CA LEU A 341 20.69 -3.70 6.34
C LEU A 341 22.02 -3.27 6.97
N TYR A 342 22.71 -2.36 6.28
CA TYR A 342 23.96 -1.76 6.75
C TYR A 342 23.88 -0.23 6.65
N TYR A 343 24.32 0.44 7.71
CA TYR A 343 24.51 1.89 7.75
C TYR A 343 25.94 2.19 8.16
N ASP A 344 26.63 2.99 7.35
CA ASP A 344 28.04 3.35 7.55
C ASP A 344 28.95 2.12 7.80
N GLY A 345 28.69 1.04 7.07
CA GLY A 345 29.41 -0.24 7.20
C GLY A 345 28.97 -1.13 8.37
N TYR A 346 28.15 -0.63 9.30
CA TYR A 346 27.64 -1.41 10.43
C TYR A 346 26.34 -2.11 10.10
N ASN A 347 26.24 -3.40 10.42
CA ASN A 347 25.00 -4.15 10.31
C ASN A 347 23.97 -3.62 11.33
N ILE A 348 22.76 -3.29 10.86
CA ILE A 348 21.73 -2.64 11.69
C ILE A 348 21.26 -3.53 12.83
N ARG A 349 21.16 -4.84 12.62
CA ARG A 349 20.79 -5.79 13.69
C ARG A 349 21.79 -5.73 14.85
N HIS A 350 23.09 -5.66 14.55
CA HIS A 350 24.13 -5.51 15.57
C HIS A 350 24.06 -4.14 16.27
N LEU A 351 23.79 -3.07 15.52
CA LEU A 351 23.63 -1.73 16.07
C LEU A 351 22.47 -1.66 17.07
N LEU A 352 21.32 -2.24 16.69
CA LEU A 352 20.13 -2.34 17.53
C LEU A 352 20.41 -3.11 18.82
N LYS A 353 21.03 -4.30 18.72
CA LYS A 353 21.44 -5.10 19.89
C LYS A 353 22.39 -4.34 20.81
N LYS A 354 23.40 -3.66 20.25
CA LYS A 354 24.35 -2.88 21.04
C LYS A 354 23.65 -1.76 21.83
N LYS A 355 22.69 -1.07 21.20
CA LYS A 355 21.93 -0.01 21.85
C LYS A 355 21.02 -0.52 22.96
N LEU A 356 20.42 -1.69 22.79
CA LEU A 356 19.67 -2.36 23.85
C LEU A 356 20.52 -2.63 25.09
N TYR A 357 21.70 -3.23 24.94
CA TYR A 357 22.60 -3.53 26.06
C TYR A 357 23.20 -2.28 26.73
N GLN A 358 23.21 -1.14 26.07
CA GLN A 358 23.62 0.14 26.66
C GLN A 358 22.52 0.77 27.53
N ASN A 359 21.24 0.49 27.22
CA ASN A 359 20.09 1.11 27.88
C ASN A 359 19.39 0.17 28.89
N VAL A 360 19.68 -1.14 28.84
CA VAL A 360 19.20 -2.14 29.81
C VAL A 360 20.43 -2.86 30.36
N PRO A 361 20.92 -2.54 31.57
CA PRO A 361 22.02 -3.30 32.16
C PRO A 361 21.58 -4.77 32.33
N PRO A 362 22.50 -5.74 32.17
CA PRO A 362 22.16 -7.15 32.39
C PRO A 362 21.62 -7.33 33.81
N PRO A 363 20.67 -8.28 34.02
CA PRO A 363 20.21 -8.61 35.36
C PRO A 363 21.42 -9.00 36.21
N GLN A 364 21.58 -8.31 37.34
CA GLN A 364 22.63 -8.59 38.32
C GLN A 364 22.39 -9.91 39.04
#